data_AF-A0A4P6PYB5-F1
#
_entry.id   AF-A0A4P6PYB5-F1
#
_cell.length_a   1.000
_cell.length_b   1.000
_cell.length_c   1.000
_cell.angle_alpha   90.00
_cell.angle_beta   90.00
_cell.angle_gamma   90.00
#
_symmetry.space_group_name_H-M   'P 1'
#
loop_
_entity.id
_entity.type
_entity.pdbx_description
1 polymer ?
#
loop_
_entity_poly.entity_id
_entity_poly.type
_entity_poly.pdbx_seq_one_letter_code
_entity_poly.pdbx_strand_id
1 'polypeptide(L)'
;MLARRRALRAAGGALAGVLVGGLAAGSGAAGRRLRFVVTDVERGRVVLSAPVAVGDHLTLRYTHSVSKRPVEEEFAVAAPGRLAMDEMRFDTFGANLPVGPERIGSTTTTFLREEDGYRVLHHGRVLGEVQLMVNSSRSGQVLTLPGGRRVRLLDVAEYGTRLEWSVEGGPRSLP
;
A
#
# COMPACT_ATOMS: atom_id res chain seq x y z
N MET A 1 -81.92 -18.93 18.02
CA MET A 1 -81.41 -19.53 19.27
C MET A 1 -80.60 -18.46 20.00
N LEU A 2 -81.10 -18.02 21.16
CA LEU A 2 -80.45 -17.04 22.03
C LEU A 2 -79.31 -17.70 22.82
N ALA A 3 -78.18 -17.00 23.00
CA ALA A 3 -77.40 -17.11 24.23
C ALA A 3 -76.61 -15.81 24.47
N ARG A 4 -77.21 -14.93 25.27
CA ARG A 4 -76.50 -13.89 26.04
C ARG A 4 -75.64 -14.57 27.11
N ARG A 5 -74.40 -14.12 27.33
CA ARG A 5 -73.85 -13.93 28.70
C ARG A 5 -72.91 -12.71 28.71
N ARG A 6 -73.19 -11.82 29.67
CA ARG A 6 -72.44 -10.60 30.00
C ARG A 6 -71.41 -10.90 31.10
N ALA A 7 -70.47 -9.97 31.21
CA ALA A 7 -69.85 -9.42 32.43
C ALA A 7 -68.45 -9.92 32.86
N LEU A 8 -67.45 -9.10 32.51
CA LEU A 8 -66.73 -8.14 33.38
C LEU A 8 -65.99 -8.59 34.65
N ARG A 9 -64.76 -8.04 34.75
CA ARG A 9 -63.86 -7.75 35.91
C ARG A 9 -62.83 -8.84 36.23
N ALA A 10 -61.61 -8.54 36.68
CA ALA A 10 -60.76 -7.34 36.71
C ALA A 10 -59.40 -7.78 37.29
N ALA A 11 -58.42 -6.88 37.24
CA ALA A 11 -57.27 -6.75 38.15
C ALA A 11 -56.02 -7.61 37.90
N GLY A 12 -54.93 -6.90 37.61
CA GLY A 12 -53.78 -6.87 38.53
C GLY A 12 -52.57 -7.68 38.11
N GLY A 13 -51.46 -6.99 37.79
CA GLY A 13 -50.14 -7.60 37.76
C GLY A 13 -49.16 -6.90 36.83
N ALA A 14 -48.77 -5.66 37.14
CA ALA A 14 -47.52 -5.10 36.63
C ALA A 14 -46.36 -5.74 37.39
N LEU A 15 -45.45 -6.41 36.68
CA LEU A 15 -44.14 -6.79 37.20
C LEU A 15 -43.07 -6.35 36.21
N ALA A 16 -42.24 -5.43 36.71
CA ALA A 16 -41.08 -4.85 36.07
C ALA A 16 -39.86 -5.78 36.17
N GLY A 17 -38.90 -5.59 35.26
CA GLY A 17 -37.55 -6.19 35.27
C GLY A 17 -37.50 -7.51 34.47
N VAL A 18 -36.64 -7.70 33.49
CA VAL A 18 -35.22 -7.32 33.41
C VAL A 18 -34.87 -7.04 31.95
N LEU A 19 -34.32 -5.85 31.67
CA LEU A 19 -33.56 -5.58 30.46
C LEU A 19 -32.24 -6.34 30.58
N VAL A 20 -32.17 -7.55 30.03
CA VAL A 20 -30.87 -8.20 29.84
C VAL A 20 -30.20 -7.51 28.66
N GLY A 21 -29.30 -6.61 29.02
CA GLY A 21 -28.36 -5.97 28.12
C GLY A 21 -27.55 -7.03 27.37
N GLY A 22 -27.44 -6.79 26.07
CA GLY A 22 -26.61 -7.55 25.17
C GLY A 22 -26.35 -6.74 23.92
N LEU A 23 -25.93 -5.48 24.07
CA LEU A 23 -25.13 -4.85 23.01
C LEU A 23 -23.84 -5.65 22.91
N ALA A 24 -23.86 -6.73 22.14
CA ALA A 24 -22.67 -7.19 21.46
C ALA A 24 -22.40 -6.19 20.33
N ALA A 25 -21.98 -4.98 20.70
CA ALA A 25 -21.13 -4.16 19.85
C ALA A 25 -19.77 -4.88 19.81
N GLY A 26 -19.74 -6.03 19.12
CA GLY A 26 -18.54 -6.56 18.54
C GLY A 26 -18.13 -5.61 17.43
N SER A 27 -17.70 -4.40 17.80
CA SER A 27 -16.81 -3.60 16.96
C SER A 27 -15.52 -4.40 16.92
N GLY A 28 -15.51 -5.40 16.04
CA GLY A 28 -14.32 -6.12 15.69
C GLY A 28 -13.31 -5.08 15.26
N ALA A 29 -12.36 -4.79 16.16
CA ALA A 29 -11.02 -4.48 15.77
C ALA A 29 -10.44 -5.73 15.08
N ALA A 30 -11.04 -6.14 13.96
CA ALA A 30 -10.30 -6.80 12.91
C ALA A 30 -9.29 -5.74 12.49
N GLY A 31 -8.10 -5.77 13.11
CA GLY A 31 -7.05 -4.80 12.86
C GLY A 31 -6.94 -4.61 11.35
N ARG A 32 -7.18 -3.38 10.89
CA ARG A 32 -7.21 -3.09 9.45
C ARG A 32 -5.90 -3.63 8.86
N ARG A 33 -5.98 -4.66 8.03
CA ARG A 33 -4.79 -5.23 7.38
C ARG A 33 -4.14 -4.15 6.53
N LEU A 34 -2.81 -4.10 6.52
CA LEU A 34 -2.08 -3.17 5.70
C LEU A 34 -2.31 -3.48 4.22
N ARG A 35 -2.38 -2.42 3.42
CA ARG A 35 -2.52 -2.50 1.97
C ARG A 35 -1.53 -1.56 1.31
N PHE A 36 -0.88 -2.05 0.28
CA PHE A 36 -0.20 -1.21 -0.69
C PHE A 36 -1.26 -0.67 -1.66
N VAL A 37 -1.26 0.64 -1.87
CA VAL A 37 -2.24 1.36 -2.67
C VAL A 37 -1.51 2.19 -3.72
N VAL A 38 -2.02 2.15 -4.95
CA VAL A 38 -1.56 3.01 -6.05
C VAL A 38 -2.72 3.88 -6.49
N THR A 39 -2.51 5.19 -6.46
CA THR A 39 -3.51 6.21 -6.77
C THR A 39 -3.10 6.99 -8.01
N ASP A 40 -4.02 7.12 -8.96
CA ASP A 40 -3.96 8.11 -10.04
C ASP A 40 -4.23 9.48 -9.41
N VAL A 41 -3.19 10.29 -9.31
CA VAL A 41 -3.18 11.54 -8.55
C VAL A 41 -4.13 12.56 -9.16
N GLU A 42 -4.14 12.66 -10.50
CA GLU A 42 -4.97 13.61 -11.22
C GLU A 42 -6.47 13.32 -11.06
N ARG A 43 -6.85 12.04 -11.02
CA ARG A 43 -8.26 11.63 -10.90
C ARG A 43 -8.69 11.27 -9.48
N GLY A 44 -7.75 11.23 -8.53
CA GLY A 44 -8.01 10.83 -7.14
C GLY A 44 -8.57 9.41 -7.00
N ARG A 45 -8.22 8.50 -7.92
CA ARG A 45 -8.77 7.12 -7.95
C ARG A 45 -7.70 6.08 -7.65
N VAL A 46 -8.05 5.09 -6.83
CA VAL A 46 -7.20 3.92 -6.61
C VAL A 46 -7.26 3.01 -7.84
N VAL A 47 -6.10 2.76 -8.45
CA VAL A 47 -5.96 1.90 -9.64
C VAL A 47 -5.41 0.51 -9.31
N LEU A 48 -4.75 0.37 -8.16
CA LEU A 48 -4.27 -0.92 -7.66
C LEU A 48 -4.31 -0.92 -6.12
N SER A 49 -4.74 -2.04 -5.54
CA SER A 49 -4.60 -2.27 -4.10
C SER A 49 -4.32 -3.74 -3.80
N ALA A 50 -3.32 -4.00 -2.97
CA ALA A 50 -2.91 -5.35 -2.58
C ALA A 50 -2.67 -5.45 -1.07
N PRO A 51 -3.01 -6.57 -0.41
CA PRO A 51 -2.64 -6.80 0.98
C PRO A 51 -1.12 -6.90 1.11
N VAL A 52 -0.57 -6.31 2.17
CA VAL A 52 0.86 -6.37 2.51
C VAL A 52 1.02 -6.49 4.03
N ALA A 53 2.23 -6.84 4.47
CA ALA A 53 2.70 -6.82 5.84
C ALA A 53 3.94 -5.92 5.98
N VAL A 54 4.26 -5.50 7.20
CA VAL A 54 5.55 -4.85 7.47
C VAL A 54 6.68 -5.84 7.16
N GLY A 55 7.71 -5.37 6.44
CA GLY A 55 8.80 -6.19 5.94
C GLY A 55 8.53 -6.88 4.60
N ASP A 56 7.35 -6.72 4.01
CA ASP A 56 7.11 -7.14 2.63
C ASP A 56 7.89 -6.26 1.65
N HIS A 57 8.36 -6.87 0.56
CA HIS A 57 9.12 -6.20 -0.50
C HIS A 57 8.29 -6.03 -1.77
N LEU A 58 8.51 -4.90 -2.43
CA LEU A 58 7.93 -4.50 -3.70
C LEU A 58 9.08 -4.19 -4.67
N THR A 59 9.00 -4.68 -5.91
CA THR A 59 10.07 -4.45 -6.89
C THR A 59 9.52 -3.75 -8.12
N LEU A 60 10.08 -2.59 -8.46
CA LEU A 60 9.82 -1.90 -9.72
C LEU A 60 10.95 -2.19 -10.70
N ARG A 61 10.63 -2.84 -11.83
CA ARG A 61 11.57 -3.02 -12.93
C ARG A 61 11.15 -2.17 -14.12
N TYR A 62 12.10 -1.46 -14.71
CA TYR A 62 11.86 -0.63 -15.89
C TYR A 62 13.12 -0.46 -16.74
N THR A 63 12.94 0.05 -17.95
CA THR A 63 14.02 0.48 -18.85
C THR A 63 14.17 1.99 -18.72
N HIS A 64 15.34 2.43 -18.32
CA HIS A 64 15.65 3.83 -18.13
C HIS A 64 15.58 4.60 -19.45
N SER A 65 14.93 5.77 -19.44
CA SER A 65 14.53 6.46 -20.66
C SER A 65 15.71 7.02 -21.47
N VAL A 66 16.81 7.40 -20.80
CA VAL A 66 18.00 7.94 -21.46
C VAL A 66 18.96 6.82 -21.85
N SER A 67 19.37 6.00 -20.89
CA SER A 67 20.36 4.94 -21.15
C SER A 67 19.78 3.75 -21.93
N LYS A 68 18.45 3.59 -21.96
CA LYS A 68 17.76 2.43 -22.56
C LYS A 68 18.22 1.08 -21.97
N ARG A 69 18.61 1.12 -20.70
CA ARG A 69 19.10 -0.02 -19.91
C ARG A 69 18.14 -0.37 -18.77
N PRO A 70 18.10 -1.62 -18.31
CA PRO A 70 17.27 -2.02 -17.19
C PRO A 70 17.70 -1.33 -15.88
N VAL A 71 16.70 -0.98 -15.08
CA VAL A 71 16.82 -0.56 -13.69
C VAL A 71 15.82 -1.37 -12.88
N GLU A 72 16.24 -1.78 -11.69
CA GLU A 72 15.40 -2.43 -10.70
C GLU A 72 15.51 -1.67 -9.38
N GLU A 73 14.37 -1.36 -8.78
CA GLU A 73 14.25 -0.66 -7.51
C GLU A 73 13.44 -1.52 -6.55
N GLU A 74 13.98 -1.72 -5.35
CA GLU A 74 13.38 -2.52 -4.30
C GLU A 74 12.95 -1.64 -3.13
N PHE A 75 11.69 -1.79 -2.73
CA PHE A 75 11.07 -1.05 -1.66
C PHE A 75 10.55 -2.00 -0.58
N ALA A 76 10.75 -1.66 0.68
CA ALA A 76 10.15 -2.35 1.81
C ALA A 76 8.96 -1.58 2.39
N VAL A 77 7.96 -2.33 2.85
CA VAL A 77 6.88 -1.81 3.70
C VAL A 77 7.44 -1.62 5.11
N ALA A 78 7.83 -0.40 5.46
CA ALA A 78 8.49 -0.11 6.73
C ALA A 78 7.49 0.03 7.89
N ALA A 79 6.37 0.72 7.66
CA ALA A 79 5.32 0.96 8.65
C ALA A 79 4.02 1.39 7.94
N PRO A 80 2.87 1.51 8.64
CA PRO A 80 1.72 2.22 8.10
C PRO A 80 2.13 3.61 7.56
N GLY A 81 1.75 3.93 6.33
CA GLY A 81 2.07 5.18 5.65
C GLY A 81 3.53 5.33 5.22
N ARG A 82 4.38 4.30 5.33
CA ARG A 82 5.82 4.43 5.05
C ARG A 82 6.36 3.30 4.18
N LEU A 83 6.74 3.66 2.95
CA LEU A 83 7.64 2.89 2.11
C LEU A 83 9.09 3.32 2.37
N ALA A 84 9.99 2.36 2.33
CA ALA A 84 11.43 2.59 2.36
C ALA A 84 12.07 2.09 1.08
N MET A 85 13.08 2.81 0.59
CA MET A 85 13.96 2.33 -0.46
C MET A 85 15.04 1.47 0.18
N ASP A 86 15.16 0.23 -0.28
CA ASP A 86 16.23 -0.66 0.17
C ASP A 86 17.37 -0.68 -0.82
N GLU A 87 17.05 -0.78 -2.10
CA GLU A 87 18.06 -1.08 -3.11
C GLU A 87 17.70 -0.58 -4.50
N MET A 88 18.72 -0.15 -5.25
CA MET A 88 18.65 0.05 -6.70
C MET A 88 19.74 -0.75 -7.40
N ARG A 89 19.37 -1.43 -8.49
CA ARG A 89 20.29 -2.16 -9.39
C ARG A 89 20.21 -1.60 -10.81
N PHE A 90 21.36 -1.40 -11.44
CA PHE A 90 21.47 -0.99 -12.85
C PHE A 90 22.81 -1.43 -13.44
N ASP A 91 22.89 -1.60 -14.76
CA ASP A 91 24.06 -2.20 -15.42
C ASP A 91 25.01 -1.19 -16.07
N THR A 92 24.61 0.07 -16.19
CA THR A 92 25.38 1.12 -16.85
C THR A 92 24.97 2.48 -16.31
N PHE A 93 25.93 3.40 -16.21
CA PHE A 93 25.64 4.78 -15.85
C PHE A 93 24.66 5.45 -16.81
N GLY A 94 23.91 6.41 -16.29
CA GLY A 94 22.94 7.17 -17.06
C GLY A 94 22.59 8.46 -16.34
N ALA A 95 21.91 9.35 -17.05
CA ALA A 95 21.37 10.56 -16.43
C ALA A 95 20.50 10.19 -15.21
N ASN A 96 20.70 10.87 -14.08
CA ASN A 96 19.99 10.63 -12.82
C ASN A 96 20.16 9.22 -12.21
N LEU A 97 21.12 8.43 -12.66
CA LEU A 97 21.57 7.23 -11.93
C LEU A 97 22.77 7.58 -11.05
N PRO A 98 22.90 6.98 -9.86
CA PRO A 98 24.05 7.21 -8.99
C PRO A 98 25.37 6.86 -9.68
N VAL A 99 26.40 7.66 -9.43
CA VAL A 99 27.78 7.40 -9.91
C VAL A 99 28.76 7.11 -8.76
N GLY A 100 28.24 6.98 -7.54
CA GLY A 100 28.99 6.74 -6.32
C GLY A 100 28.08 6.81 -5.09
N PRO A 101 28.65 6.76 -3.88
CA PRO A 101 27.92 6.99 -2.64
C PRO A 101 27.30 8.38 -2.59
N GLU A 102 26.04 8.48 -2.17
CA GLU A 102 25.28 9.72 -2.09
C GLU A 102 24.78 9.95 -0.67
N ARG A 103 24.77 11.21 -0.22
CA ARG A 103 24.15 11.63 1.04
C ARG A 103 22.74 12.14 0.74
N ILE A 104 21.73 11.42 1.20
CA ILE A 104 20.32 11.76 1.00
C ILE A 104 19.67 11.92 2.38
N GLY A 105 19.44 13.17 2.79
CA GLY A 105 19.04 13.48 4.16
C GLY A 105 20.06 12.97 5.18
N SER A 106 19.61 12.16 6.14
CA SER A 106 20.45 11.52 7.15
C SER A 106 21.11 10.21 6.69
N THR A 107 20.79 9.72 5.49
CA THR A 107 21.27 8.41 5.00
C THR A 107 22.41 8.58 4.00
N THR A 108 23.47 7.78 4.13
CA THR A 108 24.50 7.63 3.09
C THR A 108 24.29 6.32 2.37
N THR A 109 24.21 6.33 1.04
CA THR A 109 24.10 5.09 0.27
C THR A 109 25.43 4.36 0.22
N THR A 110 25.38 3.03 0.12
CA THR A 110 26.57 2.23 -0.22
C THR A 110 26.51 1.92 -1.70
N PHE A 111 27.55 2.31 -2.44
CA PHE A 111 27.67 2.05 -3.86
C PHE A 111 28.62 0.87 -4.11
N LEU A 112 28.09 -0.21 -4.66
CA LEU A 112 28.82 -1.43 -4.96
C LEU A 112 28.93 -1.61 -6.46
N ARG A 113 30.14 -1.92 -6.93
CA ARG A 113 30.39 -2.38 -8.29
C ARG A 113 30.44 -3.90 -8.27
N GLU A 114 29.57 -4.52 -9.04
CA GLU A 114 29.46 -5.96 -9.22
C GLU A 114 29.93 -6.34 -10.63
N GLU A 115 30.02 -7.64 -10.94
CA GLU A 115 30.43 -8.13 -12.26
C GLU A 115 29.44 -7.68 -13.35
N ASP A 116 28.15 -7.77 -13.05
CA ASP A 116 27.05 -7.52 -13.99
C ASP A 116 26.46 -6.10 -13.90
N GLY A 117 27.06 -5.21 -13.10
CA GLY A 117 26.57 -3.85 -12.95
C GLY A 117 26.87 -3.21 -11.62
N TYR A 118 25.89 -2.47 -11.12
CA TYR A 118 25.99 -1.67 -9.92
C TYR A 118 24.80 -1.94 -9.00
N ARG A 119 25.09 -1.94 -7.71
CA ARG A 119 24.14 -2.12 -6.64
C ARG A 119 24.27 -0.97 -5.66
N VAL A 120 23.18 -0.27 -5.40
CA VAL A 120 23.14 0.88 -4.50
C VAL A 120 22.22 0.55 -3.32
N LEU A 121 22.82 0.42 -2.15
CA LEU A 121 22.08 0.15 -0.92
C LEU A 121 21.64 1.47 -0.29
N HIS A 122 20.34 1.60 -0.08
CA HIS A 122 19.70 2.76 0.55
C HIS A 122 19.41 2.55 2.04
N HIS A 123 19.69 1.36 2.59
CA HIS A 123 19.62 1.06 4.02
C HIS A 123 18.27 1.39 4.66
N GLY A 124 17.16 1.08 3.98
CA GLY A 124 15.82 1.33 4.49
C GLY A 124 15.45 2.81 4.56
N ARG A 125 15.97 3.63 3.64
CA ARG A 125 15.66 5.06 3.60
C ARG A 125 14.16 5.28 3.36
N VAL A 126 13.47 5.78 4.36
CA VAL A 126 12.03 6.10 4.27
C VAL A 126 11.81 7.18 3.21
N LEU A 127 10.96 6.88 2.23
CA LEU A 127 10.60 7.79 1.14
C LEU A 127 9.34 8.61 1.45
N GLY A 128 8.51 8.15 2.39
CA GLY A 128 7.14 8.63 2.53
C GLY A 128 6.30 8.08 1.38
N GLU A 129 5.79 8.96 0.53
CA GLU A 129 5.06 8.63 -0.69
C GLU A 129 6.04 8.48 -1.87
N VAL A 130 5.83 7.47 -2.71
CA VAL A 130 6.60 7.31 -3.95
C VAL A 130 5.74 7.77 -5.11
N GLN A 131 6.18 8.81 -5.81
CA GLN A 131 5.51 9.31 -7.00
C GLN A 131 6.30 8.97 -8.25
N LEU A 132 5.62 8.46 -9.27
CA LEU A 132 6.21 8.20 -10.57
C LEU A 132 5.21 8.43 -11.70
N MET A 133 5.74 8.70 -12.89
CA MET A 133 4.95 8.83 -14.11
C MET A 133 4.85 7.47 -14.82
N VAL A 134 3.65 7.12 -15.26
CA VAL A 134 3.45 6.01 -16.20
C VAL A 134 4.05 6.41 -17.54
N ASN A 135 5.00 5.62 -18.01
CA ASN A 135 5.75 5.88 -19.23
C ASN A 135 5.33 4.90 -20.33
N SER A 136 5.89 5.06 -21.53
CA SER A 136 5.53 4.28 -22.72
C SER A 136 5.82 2.78 -22.55
N SER A 137 5.24 1.94 -23.41
CA SER A 137 5.51 0.49 -23.41
C SER A 137 7.00 0.15 -23.52
N ARG A 138 7.82 1.05 -24.09
CA ARG A 138 9.27 0.93 -24.17
C ARG A 138 9.98 1.03 -22.81
N SER A 139 9.40 1.73 -21.83
CA SER A 139 9.92 1.71 -20.46
C SER A 139 9.67 0.37 -19.78
N GLY A 140 8.62 -0.35 -20.17
CA GLY A 140 8.31 -1.67 -19.63
C GLY A 140 8.18 -1.67 -18.10
N GLN A 141 7.59 -0.63 -17.50
CA GLN A 141 7.41 -0.54 -16.05
C GLN A 141 6.52 -1.66 -15.51
N VAL A 142 7.12 -2.58 -14.74
CA VAL A 142 6.44 -3.68 -14.08
C VAL A 142 6.70 -3.62 -12.58
N LEU A 143 5.62 -3.53 -11.81
CA LEU A 143 5.63 -3.67 -10.37
C LEU A 143 5.40 -5.15 -10.00
N THR A 144 6.28 -5.71 -9.18
CA THR A 144 6.11 -7.02 -8.57
C THR A 144 5.71 -6.83 -7.11
N LEU A 145 4.55 -7.37 -6.75
CA LEU A 145 3.97 -7.34 -5.41
C LEU A 145 4.43 -8.56 -4.59
N PRO A 146 4.27 -8.53 -3.24
CA PRO A 146 4.46 -9.69 -2.40
C PRO A 146 3.69 -10.91 -2.92
N GLY A 147 4.33 -12.09 -2.84
CA GLY A 147 3.80 -13.32 -3.45
C GLY A 147 4.00 -13.41 -4.98
N GLY A 148 4.76 -12.49 -5.59
CA GLY A 148 5.22 -12.60 -6.99
C GLY A 148 4.20 -12.12 -8.04
N ARG A 149 3.08 -11.52 -7.63
CA ARG A 149 2.10 -10.96 -8.57
C ARG A 149 2.72 -9.78 -9.31
N ARG A 150 2.74 -9.84 -10.64
CA ARG A 150 3.28 -8.80 -11.52
C ARG A 150 2.17 -7.93 -12.10
N VAL A 151 2.36 -6.62 -12.10
CA VAL A 151 1.43 -5.62 -12.64
C VAL A 151 2.21 -4.67 -13.54
N ARG A 152 1.85 -4.59 -14.83
CA ARG A 152 2.39 -3.53 -15.69
C ARG A 152 1.63 -2.24 -15.39
N LEU A 153 2.33 -1.12 -15.24
CA LEU A 153 1.66 0.14 -14.90
C LEU A 153 0.68 0.60 -15.98
N LEU A 154 0.99 0.30 -17.26
CA LEU A 154 0.10 0.57 -18.40
C LEU A 154 -1.18 -0.28 -18.41
N ASP A 155 -1.26 -1.36 -17.61
CA ASP A 155 -2.50 -2.15 -17.50
C ASP A 155 -3.50 -1.53 -16.52
N VAL A 156 -3.05 -0.60 -15.66
CA VAL A 156 -3.86 0.00 -14.59
C VAL A 156 -4.02 1.52 -14.73
N ALA A 157 -3.19 2.17 -15.54
CA ALA A 157 -3.25 3.61 -15.77
C ALA A 157 -2.72 3.98 -17.17
N GLU A 158 -3.17 5.14 -17.67
CA GLU A 158 -2.79 5.64 -18.99
C GLU A 158 -1.37 6.21 -18.99
N TYR A 159 -0.73 6.23 -20.15
CA TYR A 159 0.54 6.94 -20.36
C TYR A 159 0.44 8.38 -19.86
N GLY A 160 1.47 8.85 -19.15
CA GLY A 160 1.53 10.21 -18.60
C GLY A 160 0.70 10.41 -17.34
N THR A 161 0.05 9.39 -16.80
CA THR A 161 -0.61 9.48 -15.48
C THR A 161 0.45 9.54 -14.39
N ARG A 162 0.27 10.42 -13.38
CA ARG A 162 1.08 10.38 -12.17
C ARG A 162 0.46 9.39 -11.19
N LEU A 163 1.26 8.41 -10.80
CA LEU A 163 0.89 7.45 -9.77
C LEU A 163 1.61 7.80 -8.48
N GLU A 164 0.86 7.74 -7.39
CA GLU A 164 1.39 7.79 -6.03
C GLU A 164 1.21 6.44 -5.36
N TRP A 165 2.26 5.99 -4.69
CA TRP A 165 2.27 4.75 -3.93
C TRP A 165 2.26 5.06 -2.44
N SER A 166 1.35 4.40 -1.73
CA SER A 166 1.19 4.53 -0.28
C SER A 166 0.95 3.17 0.37
N VAL A 167 1.16 3.12 1.69
CA VAL A 167 0.77 1.99 2.54
C VAL A 167 -0.32 2.44 3.48
N GLU A 168 -1.51 1.88 3.34
CA GLU A 168 -2.69 2.26 4.10
C GLU A 168 -3.17 1.14 5.04
N GLY A 169 -3.90 1.52 6.09
CA GLY A 169 -4.41 0.58 7.09
C GLY A 169 -3.47 0.44 8.30
N GLY A 170 -3.68 -0.62 9.09
CA GLY A 170 -3.00 -0.82 10.38
C GLY A 170 -3.61 -0.01 11.53
N PRO A 171 -3.23 -0.31 12.79
CA PRO A 171 -3.47 0.61 13.89
C PRO A 171 -2.77 1.95 13.57
N ARG A 172 -3.47 3.08 13.72
CA ARG A 172 -2.79 4.38 13.68
C ARG A 172 -1.78 4.41 14.82
N SER A 173 -0.49 4.53 14.51
CA SER A 173 0.46 5.01 15.51
C SER A 173 0.07 6.45 15.83
N LEU A 174 -0.48 6.69 17.02
CA LEU A 174 -0.64 8.04 17.54
C LEU A 174 0.76 8.69 17.65
N PRO A 175 0.86 10.01 17.41
CA PRO A 175 2.12 10.74 17.51
C PRO A 175 2.75 10.66 18.89
#